data_AF-A0A0L7LD69-F1
#
_entry.id   AF-A0A0L7LD69-F1
#
_cell.length_a   1.000
_cell.length_b   1.000
_cell.length_c   1.000
_cell.angle_alpha   90.00
_cell.angle_beta   90.00
_cell.angle_gamma   90.00
#
_symmetry.space_group_name_H-M   'P 1'
#
loop_
_entity.id
_entity.type
_entity.pdbx_description
1 polymer ?
#
loop_
_entity_poly.entity_id
_entity_poly.type
_entity_poly.pdbx_seq_one_letter_code
_entity_poly.pdbx_strand_id
1 'polypeptide(L)'
;MKLLYPDLVDVAIASSGPVLAKADFFEYLETVSDDFEKYGTPGCFDKIGKIFKKRYEEMLKTTTGIKLLKEEEQICVGTDMNKLQNQQIFLIEKIGIFKTEAQYGDLNSLKKQCELIVRSSLFFSLKDEEIDLWNERVDKGVRKTNYMYGGLRPNVKNVVFVNGEMDPWHRLSILKDISYDAPAIVVPFSSHCKALLFDQPGDPEELKEARRDIKYLVKKWIGAGEL
;
A
#
# COMPACT_ATOMS: atom_id res chain seq x y z
N MET A 1 0.21 -10.32 18.06
CA MET A 1 -0.08 -11.10 19.29
C MET A 1 1.14 -11.87 19.77
N LYS A 2 1.72 -12.81 19.00
CA LYS A 2 2.85 -13.68 19.40
C LYS A 2 3.97 -13.03 20.23
N LEU A 3 4.37 -11.79 19.92
CA LEU A 3 5.39 -11.04 20.67
C LEU A 3 5.03 -10.76 22.15
N LEU A 4 3.75 -10.48 22.46
CA LEU A 4 3.31 -10.15 23.83
C LEU A 4 2.69 -11.36 24.57
N TYR A 5 2.22 -12.35 23.82
CA TYR A 5 1.55 -13.53 24.36
C TYR A 5 2.12 -14.80 23.70
N PRO A 6 3.42 -15.11 23.89
CA PRO A 6 4.09 -16.20 23.20
C PRO A 6 3.52 -17.58 23.58
N ASP A 7 2.98 -17.69 24.79
CA ASP A 7 2.44 -18.93 25.40
C ASP A 7 0.93 -19.15 25.12
N LEU A 8 0.24 -18.17 24.53
CA LEU A 8 -1.19 -18.25 24.15
C LEU A 8 -1.41 -18.34 22.64
N VAL A 9 -0.34 -18.26 21.85
CA VAL A 9 -0.37 -18.23 20.39
C VAL A 9 0.85 -18.99 19.90
N ASP A 10 0.69 -20.19 19.36
CA ASP A 10 1.82 -21.02 18.92
C ASP A 10 2.58 -20.39 17.74
N VAL A 11 1.82 -19.86 16.77
CA VAL A 11 2.29 -19.34 15.48
C VAL A 11 1.55 -18.05 15.11
N ALA A 12 2.20 -17.15 14.38
CA ALA A 12 1.51 -16.07 13.65
C ALA A 12 1.98 -15.97 12.18
N ILE A 13 1.05 -15.58 11.30
CA ILE A 13 1.36 -15.17 9.94
C ILE A 13 1.15 -13.65 9.87
N ALA A 14 2.20 -12.91 9.61
CA ALA A 14 2.18 -11.45 9.46
C ALA A 14 2.18 -11.10 7.96
N SER A 15 1.04 -11.36 7.29
CA SER A 15 0.89 -11.00 5.88
C SER A 15 0.55 -9.52 5.73
N SER A 16 1.27 -8.81 4.85
CA SER A 16 1.13 -7.39 4.56
C SER A 16 1.05 -6.51 5.81
N GLY A 17 1.83 -6.88 6.84
CA GLY A 17 1.77 -6.27 8.16
C GLY A 17 2.83 -5.18 8.34
N PRO A 18 2.48 -3.88 8.21
CA PRO A 18 3.42 -2.79 8.52
C PRO A 18 3.72 -2.76 10.03
N VAL A 19 4.85 -3.36 10.42
CA VAL A 19 5.29 -3.44 11.82
C VAL A 19 6.03 -2.19 12.30
N LEU A 20 6.61 -1.43 11.37
CA LEU A 20 7.18 -0.11 11.65
C LEU A 20 6.05 0.92 11.67
N ALA A 21 5.77 1.50 12.83
CA ALA A 21 4.97 2.72 12.88
C ALA A 21 5.80 3.86 12.29
N LYS A 22 5.25 4.56 11.28
CA LYS A 22 5.83 5.76 10.68
C LYS A 22 4.78 6.86 10.62
N ALA A 23 5.18 8.08 10.98
CA ALA A 23 4.47 9.31 10.62
C ALA A 23 4.97 9.76 9.23
N ASP A 24 4.05 10.29 8.42
CA ASP A 24 4.27 10.62 7.00
C ASP A 24 4.87 9.47 6.16
N PHE A 25 4.02 8.51 5.79
CA PHE A 25 4.42 7.33 5.02
C PHE A 25 4.34 7.57 3.51
N PHE A 26 5.15 8.52 3.02
CA PHE A 26 5.22 8.88 1.59
C PHE A 26 5.70 7.72 0.70
N GLU A 27 6.48 6.76 1.21
CA GLU A 27 6.98 5.60 0.46
C GLU A 27 5.85 4.67 -0.03
N TYR A 28 4.64 4.79 0.52
CA TYR A 28 3.44 4.19 -0.08
C TYR A 28 3.27 4.70 -1.53
N LEU A 29 3.31 6.03 -1.72
CA LEU A 29 3.10 6.66 -3.03
C LEU A 29 4.33 6.53 -3.94
N GLU A 30 5.53 6.33 -3.38
CA GLU A 30 6.67 5.84 -4.15
C GLU A 30 6.39 4.46 -4.75
N THR A 31 5.96 3.46 -3.97
CA THR A 31 5.66 2.12 -4.57
C THR A 31 4.48 2.14 -5.54
N VAL A 32 3.44 2.95 -5.31
CA VAL A 32 2.38 3.17 -6.33
C VAL A 32 2.96 3.77 -7.62
N SER A 33 3.96 4.65 -7.52
CA SER A 33 4.65 5.21 -8.69
C SER A 33 5.55 4.17 -9.38
N ASP A 34 6.35 3.44 -8.60
CA ASP A 34 7.22 2.35 -9.05
C ASP A 34 6.40 1.33 -9.88
N ASP A 35 5.24 0.89 -9.38
CA ASP A 35 4.39 -0.10 -10.05
C ASP A 35 3.82 0.42 -11.38
N PHE A 36 3.36 1.68 -11.42
CA PHE A 36 2.81 2.28 -12.63
C PHE A 36 3.88 2.66 -13.67
N GLU A 37 5.13 2.89 -13.26
CA GLU A 37 6.27 3.07 -14.16
C GLU A 37 6.83 1.73 -14.67
N LYS A 38 7.00 0.74 -13.79
CA LYS A 38 7.61 -0.57 -14.07
C LYS A 38 6.68 -1.55 -14.80
N TYR A 39 5.37 -1.52 -14.50
CA TYR A 39 4.39 -2.50 -15.01
C TYR A 39 3.27 -1.90 -15.87
N GLY A 40 3.13 -0.57 -15.90
CA GLY A 40 2.14 0.14 -16.70
C GLY A 40 2.34 0.02 -18.22
N THR A 41 1.38 0.52 -19.00
CA THR A 41 1.57 0.62 -20.46
C THR A 41 2.47 1.81 -20.82
N PRO A 42 3.20 1.78 -21.95
CA PRO A 42 4.13 2.85 -22.32
C PRO A 42 3.49 4.25 -22.30
N GLY A 43 4.12 5.18 -21.57
CA GLY A 43 3.62 6.55 -21.39
C GLY A 43 2.48 6.71 -20.37
N CYS A 44 2.07 5.65 -19.66
CA CYS A 44 1.03 5.71 -18.64
C CYS A 44 1.40 6.64 -17.48
N PHE A 45 2.47 6.32 -16.73
CA PHE A 45 2.95 7.12 -15.60
C PHE A 45 3.25 8.58 -16.01
N ASP A 46 3.84 8.73 -17.19
CA ASP A 46 4.12 9.99 -17.86
C ASP A 46 2.83 10.84 -18.10
N LYS A 47 1.69 10.20 -18.42
CA LYS A 47 0.38 10.86 -18.54
C LYS A 47 -0.22 11.17 -17.17
N ILE A 48 -0.07 10.29 -16.17
CA ILE A 48 -0.48 10.54 -14.78
C ILE A 48 0.20 11.82 -14.26
N GLY A 49 1.54 11.88 -14.30
CA GLY A 49 2.30 13.05 -13.85
C GLY A 49 1.92 14.35 -14.58
N LYS A 50 1.60 14.27 -15.88
CA LYS A 50 1.08 15.42 -16.65
C LYS A 50 -0.32 15.86 -16.21
N ILE A 51 -1.19 14.95 -15.79
CA ILE A 51 -2.53 15.28 -15.27
C ILE A 51 -2.41 16.05 -13.95
N PHE A 52 -1.71 15.50 -12.94
CA PHE A 52 -1.54 16.18 -11.66
C PHE A 52 -0.87 17.55 -11.83
N LYS A 53 0.30 17.58 -12.49
CA LYS A 53 1.15 18.77 -12.56
C LYS A 53 0.69 19.86 -13.54
N LYS A 54 0.04 19.49 -14.65
CA LYS A 54 -0.36 20.47 -15.70
C LYS A 54 -1.86 20.71 -15.80
N ARG A 55 -2.71 19.86 -15.21
CA ARG A 55 -4.14 20.11 -15.09
C ARG A 55 -4.47 20.58 -13.69
N TYR A 56 -4.31 19.71 -12.69
CA TYR A 56 -4.84 19.98 -11.35
C TYR A 56 -4.08 21.10 -10.62
N GLU A 57 -2.75 21.03 -10.50
CA GLU A 57 -1.94 22.09 -9.87
C GLU A 57 -2.16 23.46 -10.53
N GLU A 58 -2.24 23.54 -11.87
CA GLU A 58 -2.42 24.82 -12.56
C GLU A 58 -3.84 25.38 -12.46
N MET A 59 -4.88 24.52 -12.49
CA MET A 59 -6.26 24.97 -12.31
C MET A 59 -6.50 25.48 -10.88
N LEU A 60 -5.89 24.86 -9.88
CA LEU A 60 -6.00 25.25 -8.46
C LEU A 60 -5.32 26.58 -8.11
N LYS A 61 -4.46 27.12 -8.98
CA LYS A 61 -3.80 28.44 -8.78
C LYS A 61 -4.68 29.65 -9.09
N THR A 62 -5.84 29.46 -9.74
CA THR A 62 -6.66 30.60 -10.23
C THR A 62 -8.15 30.41 -9.92
N THR A 63 -8.86 31.50 -9.62
CA THR A 63 -10.31 31.47 -9.35
C THR A 63 -11.12 30.89 -10.52
N THR A 64 -10.69 31.18 -11.76
CA THR A 64 -11.31 30.63 -12.98
C THR A 64 -11.03 29.14 -13.13
N GLY A 65 -9.80 28.70 -12.92
CA GLY A 65 -9.43 27.28 -12.95
C GLY A 65 -10.12 26.48 -11.86
N ILE A 66 -10.18 27.01 -10.62
CA ILE A 66 -10.98 26.47 -9.52
C ILE A 66 -12.45 26.33 -9.92
N LYS A 67 -13.07 27.36 -10.51
CA LYS A 67 -14.47 27.29 -10.91
C LYS A 67 -14.70 26.15 -11.92
N LEU A 68 -13.90 26.10 -12.98
CA LEU A 68 -13.98 25.05 -14.00
C LEU A 68 -13.75 23.66 -13.40
N LEU A 69 -12.75 23.50 -12.55
CA LEU A 69 -12.44 22.24 -11.89
C LEU A 69 -13.61 21.75 -11.01
N LYS A 70 -14.29 22.65 -10.31
CA LYS A 70 -15.48 22.30 -9.52
C LYS A 70 -16.67 21.89 -10.38
N GLU A 71 -16.82 22.46 -11.58
CA GLU A 71 -17.86 22.10 -12.54
C GLU A 71 -17.57 20.76 -13.22
N GLU A 72 -16.33 20.51 -13.65
CA GLU A 72 -15.88 19.26 -14.29
C GLU A 72 -15.88 18.07 -13.31
N GLU A 73 -15.26 18.24 -12.14
CA GLU A 73 -15.03 17.18 -11.14
C GLU A 73 -16.16 17.12 -10.09
N GLN A 74 -17.29 17.81 -10.35
CA GLN A 74 -18.53 17.80 -9.55
C GLN A 74 -18.34 18.15 -8.05
N ILE A 75 -17.33 18.96 -7.73
CA ILE A 75 -16.97 19.36 -6.37
C ILE A 75 -18.06 20.27 -5.79
N CYS A 76 -18.56 19.93 -4.60
CA CYS A 76 -19.65 20.63 -3.93
C CYS A 76 -19.51 22.16 -3.94
N VAL A 77 -20.60 22.86 -4.24
CA VAL A 77 -20.63 24.33 -4.43
C VAL A 77 -20.06 25.07 -3.21
N GLY A 78 -20.33 24.60 -1.99
CA GLY A 78 -19.81 25.18 -0.74
C GLY A 78 -18.32 24.93 -0.44
N THR A 79 -17.62 24.04 -1.17
CA THR A 79 -16.21 23.73 -0.89
C THR A 79 -15.29 24.87 -1.32
N ASP A 80 -14.60 25.47 -0.36
CA ASP A 80 -13.61 26.52 -0.60
C ASP A 80 -12.27 25.93 -1.04
N MET A 81 -12.07 25.82 -2.35
CA MET A 81 -10.85 25.28 -2.96
C MET A 81 -9.65 26.24 -2.91
N ASN A 82 -9.74 27.40 -2.24
CA ASN A 82 -8.58 28.23 -1.93
C ASN A 82 -7.87 27.76 -0.65
N LYS A 83 -8.53 26.94 0.18
CA LYS A 83 -7.92 26.32 1.35
C LYS A 83 -7.10 25.11 0.91
N LEU A 84 -5.81 25.13 1.25
CA LEU A 84 -4.87 24.06 0.94
C LEU A 84 -5.47 22.68 1.31
N GLN A 85 -6.03 22.51 2.50
CA GLN A 85 -6.60 21.22 2.95
C GLN A 85 -7.69 20.66 2.01
N ASN A 86 -8.48 21.53 1.34
CA ASN A 86 -9.47 21.10 0.36
C ASN A 86 -8.84 20.75 -0.99
N GLN A 87 -7.77 21.45 -1.39
CA GLN A 87 -6.95 21.09 -2.56
C GLN A 87 -6.26 19.74 -2.33
N GLN A 88 -5.67 19.55 -1.16
CA GLN A 88 -5.02 18.32 -0.73
C GLN A 88 -6.01 17.16 -0.77
N ILE A 89 -7.17 17.28 -0.11
CA ILE A 89 -8.27 16.29 -0.18
C ILE A 89 -8.72 15.99 -1.62
N PHE A 90 -8.60 16.94 -2.55
CA PHE A 90 -8.88 16.72 -3.97
C PHE A 90 -7.74 16.01 -4.73
N LEU A 91 -6.46 16.31 -4.48
CA LEU A 91 -5.35 15.58 -5.11
C LEU A 91 -5.27 14.15 -4.57
N ILE A 92 -5.45 14.01 -3.25
CA ILE A 92 -5.82 12.78 -2.54
C ILE A 92 -6.92 12.03 -3.27
N GLU A 93 -7.99 12.71 -3.68
CA GLU A 93 -9.10 12.13 -4.43
C GLU A 93 -8.55 11.41 -5.68
N LYS A 94 -7.84 12.12 -6.55
CA LYS A 94 -7.44 11.61 -7.86
C LYS A 94 -6.39 10.50 -7.85
N ILE A 95 -5.68 10.28 -6.74
CA ILE A 95 -4.64 9.24 -6.63
C ILE A 95 -5.25 7.83 -6.37
N GLY A 96 -6.47 7.74 -5.86
CA GLY A 96 -6.93 6.50 -5.21
C GLY A 96 -7.25 5.32 -6.08
N ILE A 97 -7.66 5.56 -7.32
CA ILE A 97 -7.75 4.47 -8.29
C ILE A 97 -6.39 3.79 -8.50
N PHE A 98 -5.26 4.52 -8.45
CA PHE A 98 -3.92 3.94 -8.56
C PHE A 98 -3.50 3.21 -7.29
N LYS A 99 -3.87 3.71 -6.11
CA LYS A 99 -3.64 3.02 -4.83
C LYS A 99 -4.39 1.70 -4.74
N THR A 100 -5.67 1.71 -5.10
CA THR A 100 -6.51 0.50 -5.09
C THR A 100 -5.99 -0.53 -6.08
N GLU A 101 -5.52 -0.08 -7.24
CA GLU A 101 -4.91 -0.93 -8.26
C GLU A 101 -3.59 -1.57 -7.79
N ALA A 102 -2.62 -0.79 -7.28
CA ALA A 102 -1.38 -1.33 -6.72
C ALA A 102 -1.66 -2.24 -5.50
N GLN A 103 -2.47 -1.78 -4.54
CA GLN A 103 -2.71 -2.51 -3.30
C GLN A 103 -3.53 -3.79 -3.49
N TYR A 104 -4.48 -3.89 -4.44
CA TYR A 104 -5.39 -5.04 -4.54
C TYR A 104 -5.51 -5.67 -5.93
N GLY A 105 -5.03 -5.01 -6.98
CA GLY A 105 -5.08 -5.48 -8.36
C GLY A 105 -4.02 -6.52 -8.71
N ASP A 106 -3.69 -6.59 -9.99
CA ASP A 106 -2.68 -7.45 -10.61
C ASP A 106 -2.11 -6.79 -11.88
N LEU A 107 -1.10 -7.43 -12.49
CA LEU A 107 -0.43 -6.91 -13.69
C LEU A 107 -1.35 -6.69 -14.91
N ASN A 108 -2.53 -7.32 -14.97
CA ASN A 108 -3.48 -7.16 -16.07
C ASN A 108 -4.46 -6.02 -15.79
N SER A 109 -4.94 -5.92 -14.55
CA SER A 109 -5.81 -4.83 -14.09
C SER A 109 -5.07 -3.50 -14.09
N LEU A 110 -3.80 -3.46 -13.65
CA LEU A 110 -2.94 -2.27 -13.73
C LEU A 110 -2.74 -1.79 -15.18
N LYS A 111 -2.44 -2.70 -16.12
CA LYS A 111 -2.31 -2.35 -17.55
C LYS A 111 -3.62 -1.86 -18.16
N LYS A 112 -4.74 -2.51 -17.83
CA LYS A 112 -6.08 -2.09 -18.24
C LYS A 112 -6.43 -0.70 -17.69
N GLN A 113 -6.08 -0.42 -16.44
CA GLN A 113 -6.24 0.90 -15.84
C GLN A 113 -5.37 1.95 -16.56
N CYS A 114 -4.13 1.62 -16.91
CA CYS A 114 -3.31 2.46 -17.79
C CYS A 114 -3.94 2.73 -19.17
N GLU A 115 -4.53 1.73 -19.84
CA GLU A 115 -5.28 1.96 -21.08
C GLU A 115 -6.48 2.90 -20.90
N LEU A 116 -7.19 2.79 -19.77
CA LEU A 116 -8.27 3.70 -19.42
C LEU A 116 -7.75 5.12 -19.16
N ILE A 117 -6.62 5.30 -18.46
CA ILE A 117 -5.97 6.61 -18.27
C ILE A 117 -5.58 7.21 -19.62
N VAL A 118 -5.07 6.42 -20.57
CA VAL A 118 -4.76 6.89 -21.93
C VAL A 118 -6.01 7.39 -22.67
N ARG A 119 -7.17 6.75 -22.48
CA ARG A 119 -8.44 7.05 -23.18
C ARG A 119 -9.39 8.06 -22.48
N SER A 120 -9.34 8.19 -21.16
CA SER A 120 -10.29 8.98 -20.34
C SER A 120 -9.71 10.31 -19.85
N SER A 121 -10.58 11.17 -19.30
CA SER A 121 -10.26 12.49 -18.71
C SER A 121 -10.80 12.73 -17.29
N LEU A 122 -11.52 11.79 -16.67
CA LEU A 122 -12.03 11.87 -15.27
C LEU A 122 -11.73 10.56 -14.50
N PHE A 123 -11.34 10.67 -13.22
CA PHE A 123 -11.04 9.57 -12.27
C PHE A 123 -11.29 9.99 -10.78
N PHE A 124 -11.22 9.07 -9.80
CA PHE A 124 -11.79 9.21 -8.42
C PHE A 124 -10.94 8.61 -7.24
N SER A 125 -11.46 8.75 -6.00
CA SER A 125 -10.95 8.96 -4.60
C SER A 125 -9.84 8.16 -3.83
N LEU A 126 -9.02 8.91 -3.01
CA LEU A 126 -8.19 8.64 -1.76
C LEU A 126 -6.67 8.38 -1.95
N LYS A 127 -5.60 8.76 -1.21
CA LYS A 127 -5.15 9.51 0.00
C LYS A 127 -3.59 9.47 -0.05
N ASP A 128 -2.72 10.28 0.53
CA ASP A 128 -2.76 11.40 1.48
C ASP A 128 -1.78 12.50 0.98
N GLU A 129 -1.74 13.66 1.64
CA GLU A 129 -0.74 14.73 1.41
C GLU A 129 -0.33 15.36 2.76
N GLU A 130 0.71 16.20 2.79
CA GLU A 130 1.26 16.76 4.03
C GLU A 130 0.35 17.84 4.64
N ILE A 131 -0.51 17.42 5.58
CA ILE A 131 -1.21 18.31 6.51
C ILE A 131 -0.56 18.18 7.88
N ASP A 132 -0.43 19.30 8.62
CA ASP A 132 -0.13 19.28 10.05
C ASP A 132 -1.29 18.71 10.88
N LEU A 133 -1.46 17.38 10.78
CA LEU A 133 -2.19 16.53 11.72
C LEU A 133 -1.24 15.92 12.75
N TRP A 134 0.08 16.13 12.60
CA TRP A 134 1.17 15.53 13.38
C TRP A 134 1.39 16.22 14.72
N ASN A 135 0.30 16.44 15.47
CA ASN A 135 0.36 16.87 16.86
C ASN A 135 1.13 15.84 17.72
N GLU A 136 1.69 16.29 18.87
CA GLU A 136 2.57 15.50 19.75
C GLU A 136 2.04 14.09 20.07
N ARG A 137 0.71 13.91 20.16
CA ARG A 137 0.07 12.61 20.41
C ARG A 137 0.39 11.58 19.32
N VAL A 138 0.50 11.98 18.05
CA VAL A 138 0.79 11.05 16.94
C VAL A 138 2.25 10.60 17.00
N ASP A 139 3.21 11.52 17.12
CA ASP A 139 4.64 11.20 17.31
C ASP A 139 4.90 10.37 18.57
N LYS A 140 4.19 10.68 19.65
CA LYS A 140 4.24 9.92 20.91
C LYS A 140 3.62 8.54 20.73
N GLY A 141 2.60 8.40 19.90
CA GLY A 141 2.05 7.13 19.43
C GLY A 141 3.07 6.32 18.64
N VAL A 142 3.64 6.88 17.57
CA VAL A 142 4.68 6.25 16.73
C VAL A 142 5.87 5.77 17.57
N ARG A 143 6.44 6.67 18.39
CA ARG A 143 7.56 6.32 19.29
C ARG A 143 7.19 5.24 20.29
N LYS A 144 6.00 5.30 20.91
CA LYS A 144 5.53 4.26 21.85
C LYS A 144 5.34 2.91 21.15
N THR A 145 4.71 2.88 19.98
CA THR A 145 4.45 1.65 19.21
C THR A 145 5.77 0.99 18.81
N ASN A 146 6.72 1.73 18.24
CA ASN A 146 8.03 1.19 17.87
C ASN A 146 8.83 0.72 19.09
N TYR A 147 8.75 1.42 20.23
CA TYR A 147 9.38 0.99 21.48
C TYR A 147 8.74 -0.30 22.04
N MET A 148 7.41 -0.44 22.03
CA MET A 148 6.72 -1.61 22.59
C MET A 148 6.87 -2.87 21.71
N TYR A 149 6.98 -2.71 20.39
CA TYR A 149 6.94 -3.84 19.46
C TYR A 149 8.25 -4.08 18.68
N GLY A 150 9.25 -3.21 18.79
CA GLY A 150 10.57 -3.36 18.14
C GLY A 150 10.65 -2.91 16.68
N GLY A 151 9.55 -2.41 16.09
CA GLY A 151 9.52 -1.90 14.71
C GLY A 151 9.94 -2.96 13.69
N LEU A 152 11.04 -2.72 12.95
CA LEU A 152 11.63 -3.67 12.00
C LEU A 152 12.52 -4.76 12.64
N ARG A 153 12.68 -4.78 13.98
CA ARG A 153 13.46 -5.80 14.71
C ARG A 153 12.71 -6.34 15.94
N PRO A 154 11.47 -6.86 15.80
CA PRO A 154 10.75 -7.53 16.88
C PRO A 154 11.47 -8.80 17.34
N ASN A 155 11.56 -9.01 18.65
CA ASN A 155 12.10 -10.25 19.23
C ASN A 155 11.02 -11.35 19.23
N VAL A 156 10.84 -12.02 18.09
CA VAL A 156 9.79 -13.05 17.90
C VAL A 156 10.35 -14.39 17.43
N LYS A 157 9.55 -15.44 17.67
CA LYS A 157 9.70 -16.79 17.12
C LYS A 157 8.34 -17.30 16.64
N ASN A 158 8.35 -18.22 15.68
CA ASN A 158 7.18 -18.78 15.02
C ASN A 158 6.31 -17.70 14.35
N VAL A 159 6.96 -16.73 13.68
CA VAL A 159 6.29 -15.67 12.92
C VAL A 159 6.86 -15.62 11.51
N VAL A 160 6.05 -15.95 10.50
CA VAL A 160 6.41 -15.70 9.11
C VAL A 160 5.87 -14.34 8.67
N PHE A 161 6.76 -13.47 8.19
CA PHE A 161 6.40 -12.19 7.59
C PHE A 161 6.21 -12.39 6.09
N VAL A 162 5.08 -11.96 5.52
CA VAL A 162 4.74 -12.26 4.12
C VAL A 162 4.27 -10.99 3.43
N ASN A 163 4.93 -10.56 2.37
CA ASN A 163 4.61 -9.30 1.69
C ASN A 163 4.49 -9.51 0.18
N GLY A 164 3.61 -8.75 -0.47
CA GLY A 164 3.62 -8.63 -1.91
C GLY A 164 4.62 -7.56 -2.37
N GLU A 165 5.33 -7.79 -3.48
CA GLU A 165 6.21 -6.79 -4.10
C GLU A 165 5.47 -5.50 -4.48
N MET A 166 4.23 -5.62 -4.98
CA MET A 166 3.38 -4.51 -5.43
C MET A 166 2.48 -3.94 -4.31
N ASP A 167 2.51 -4.53 -3.10
CA ASP A 167 1.74 -4.03 -1.97
C ASP A 167 2.44 -2.81 -1.36
N PRO A 168 1.90 -1.59 -1.42
CA PRO A 168 2.62 -0.40 -0.95
C PRO A 168 2.94 -0.42 0.54
N TRP A 169 2.23 -1.24 1.35
CA TRP A 169 2.53 -1.40 2.77
C TRP A 169 3.82 -2.18 3.06
N HIS A 170 4.40 -2.89 2.08
CA HIS A 170 5.60 -3.70 2.30
C HIS A 170 6.80 -2.86 2.77
N ARG A 171 6.87 -1.57 2.39
CA ARG A 171 7.94 -0.63 2.78
C ARG A 171 8.06 -0.42 4.31
N LEU A 172 7.01 -0.70 5.11
CA LEU A 172 7.02 -0.67 6.58
C LEU A 172 7.06 -2.07 7.23
N SER A 173 7.23 -3.11 6.43
CA SER A 173 7.23 -4.50 6.85
C SER A 173 8.64 -5.09 6.92
N ILE A 174 8.74 -6.33 7.40
CA ILE A 174 9.97 -7.11 7.45
C ILE A 174 10.14 -7.85 6.13
N LEU A 175 11.17 -7.49 5.38
CA LEU A 175 11.45 -7.96 4.02
C LEU A 175 12.64 -8.93 3.93
N LYS A 176 13.24 -9.28 5.08
CA LYS A 176 14.37 -10.21 5.23
C LYS A 176 14.24 -10.92 6.57
N ASP A 177 14.69 -12.17 6.65
CA ASP A 177 14.68 -12.98 7.87
C ASP A 177 15.29 -12.24 9.07
N ILE A 178 14.56 -12.26 10.19
CA ILE A 178 15.09 -11.82 11.49
C ILE A 178 15.85 -12.98 12.16
N SER A 179 15.35 -14.20 12.00
CA SER A 179 15.99 -15.43 12.42
C SER A 179 15.37 -16.63 11.67
N TYR A 180 15.94 -17.82 11.87
CA TYR A 180 15.37 -19.09 11.38
C TYR A 180 13.93 -19.35 11.84
N ASP A 181 13.55 -18.86 13.03
CA ASP A 181 12.19 -18.96 13.57
C ASP A 181 11.32 -17.72 13.22
N ALA A 182 11.88 -16.76 12.47
CA ALA A 182 11.22 -15.52 12.05
C ALA A 182 11.59 -15.11 10.60
N PRO A 183 11.25 -15.95 9.59
CA PRO A 183 11.59 -15.71 8.19
C PRO A 183 10.68 -14.68 7.51
N ALA A 184 11.13 -14.14 6.38
CA ALA A 184 10.40 -13.20 5.55
C ALA A 184 10.28 -13.67 4.10
N ILE A 185 9.04 -13.73 3.60
CA ILE A 185 8.69 -14.11 2.23
C ILE A 185 8.21 -12.84 1.50
N VAL A 186 8.88 -12.45 0.42
CA VAL A 186 8.43 -11.38 -0.47
C VAL A 186 8.03 -12.02 -1.80
N VAL A 187 6.75 -11.88 -2.15
CA VAL A 187 6.14 -12.56 -3.31
C VAL A 187 6.16 -11.62 -4.52
N PRO A 188 6.91 -11.94 -5.60
CA PRO A 188 6.98 -11.12 -6.81
C PRO A 188 5.59 -10.89 -7.44
N PHE A 189 5.39 -9.70 -8.02
CA PHE A 189 4.16 -9.30 -8.71
C PHE A 189 2.85 -9.46 -7.89
N SER A 190 2.96 -9.65 -6.57
CA SER A 190 1.83 -9.88 -5.69
C SER A 190 1.47 -8.60 -4.94
N SER A 191 0.17 -8.42 -4.70
CA SER A 191 -0.39 -7.29 -3.96
C SER A 191 -0.94 -7.75 -2.59
N HIS A 192 -1.64 -6.87 -1.88
CA HIS A 192 -1.90 -6.97 -0.43
C HIS A 192 -2.62 -8.26 -0.02
N CYS A 193 -2.05 -8.98 0.95
CA CYS A 193 -2.58 -10.22 1.53
C CYS A 193 -2.89 -11.39 0.55
N LYS A 194 -2.51 -11.34 -0.74
CA LYS A 194 -2.85 -12.39 -1.74
C LYS A 194 -2.39 -13.80 -1.32
N ALA A 195 -1.29 -13.89 -0.56
CA ALA A 195 -0.74 -15.13 -0.02
C ALA A 195 -1.56 -15.77 1.12
N LEU A 196 -2.57 -15.09 1.67
CA LEU A 196 -3.55 -15.68 2.59
C LEU A 196 -4.77 -16.27 1.87
N LEU A 197 -4.92 -16.04 0.56
CA LEU A 197 -6.07 -16.51 -0.23
C LEU A 197 -5.88 -17.95 -0.73
N PHE A 198 -6.99 -18.57 -1.15
CA PHE A 198 -6.98 -19.91 -1.76
C PHE A 198 -6.43 -19.88 -3.18
N ASP A 199 -5.74 -20.96 -3.57
CA ASP A 199 -5.12 -21.13 -4.88
C ASP A 199 -6.14 -21.06 -6.03
N GLN A 200 -5.99 -20.07 -6.92
CA GLN A 200 -6.77 -19.93 -8.16
C GLN A 200 -6.00 -20.51 -9.36
N PRO A 201 -6.70 -20.98 -10.42
CA PRO A 201 -6.03 -21.52 -11.61
C PRO A 201 -5.05 -20.53 -12.26
N GLY A 202 -5.39 -19.24 -12.27
CA GLY A 202 -4.59 -18.17 -12.86
C GLY A 202 -3.56 -17.51 -11.93
N ASP A 203 -3.41 -17.96 -10.67
CA ASP A 203 -2.40 -17.39 -9.77
C ASP A 203 -0.96 -17.71 -10.26
N PRO A 204 0.01 -16.80 -10.09
CA PRO A 204 1.43 -17.08 -10.34
C PRO A 204 1.95 -18.26 -9.51
N GLU A 205 3.01 -18.92 -9.98
CA GLU A 205 3.55 -20.10 -9.29
C GLU A 205 4.31 -19.71 -8.02
N GLU A 206 4.95 -18.55 -8.02
CA GLU A 206 5.61 -17.90 -6.89
C GLU A 206 4.62 -17.62 -5.73
N LEU A 207 3.36 -17.29 -6.07
CA LEU A 207 2.29 -17.08 -5.11
C LEU A 207 1.77 -18.40 -4.52
N LYS A 208 1.72 -19.47 -5.32
CA LYS A 208 1.40 -20.83 -4.87
C LYS A 208 2.52 -21.42 -4.01
N GLU A 209 3.78 -21.15 -4.36
CA GLU A 209 4.99 -21.51 -3.61
C GLU A 209 5.00 -20.84 -2.23
N ALA A 210 4.84 -19.51 -2.17
CA ALA A 210 4.71 -18.78 -0.91
C ALA A 210 3.60 -19.36 0.00
N ARG A 211 2.45 -19.76 -0.57
CA ARG A 211 1.38 -20.44 0.18
C ARG A 211 1.77 -21.84 0.67
N ARG A 212 2.60 -22.60 -0.06
CA ARG A 212 3.15 -23.89 0.40
C ARG A 212 4.11 -23.66 1.56
N ASP A 213 4.99 -22.68 1.47
CA ASP A 213 5.96 -22.34 2.52
C ASP A 213 5.29 -21.87 3.81
N ILE A 214 4.25 -21.03 3.71
CA ILE A 214 3.42 -20.63 4.87
C ILE A 214 2.76 -21.86 5.50
N LYS A 215 2.14 -22.73 4.70
CA LYS A 215 1.53 -23.99 5.19
C LYS A 215 2.58 -24.90 5.84
N TYR A 216 3.79 -24.98 5.29
CA TYR A 216 4.91 -25.76 5.81
C TYR A 216 5.40 -25.23 7.16
N LEU A 217 5.71 -23.94 7.25
CA LEU A 217 6.16 -23.29 8.49
C LEU A 217 5.12 -23.43 9.61
N VAL A 218 3.84 -23.24 9.30
CA VAL A 218 2.74 -23.47 10.26
C VAL A 218 2.70 -24.93 10.72
N LYS A 219 2.66 -25.92 9.81
CA LYS A 219 2.68 -27.36 10.15
C LYS A 219 3.86 -27.71 11.06
N LYS A 220 5.06 -27.24 10.70
CA LYS A 220 6.32 -27.46 11.42
C LYS A 220 6.27 -26.90 12.84
N TRP A 221 5.86 -25.64 13.00
CA TRP A 221 5.83 -24.98 14.31
C TRP A 221 4.72 -25.50 15.25
N ILE A 222 3.61 -26.03 14.73
CA ILE A 222 2.56 -26.68 15.56
C ILE A 222 2.78 -28.20 15.74
N GLY A 223 3.87 -28.76 15.21
CA GLY A 223 4.19 -30.19 15.33
C GLY A 223 3.28 -31.13 14.52
N ALA A 224 2.54 -30.64 13.52
CA ALA A 224 1.61 -31.43 12.71
C ALA A 224 2.28 -32.36 11.67
N GLY A 225 3.62 -32.32 11.57
CA GLY A 225 4.41 -33.16 10.67
C GLY A 225 4.37 -32.74 9.20
N GLU A 226 5.18 -33.42 8.39
CA GLU A 226 5.14 -33.31 6.94
C GLU A 226 4.11 -34.31 6.37
N LEU A 227 3.25 -33.82 5.50
CA LEU A 227 2.22 -34.52 4.70
C LEU A 227 2.18 -33.86 3.32
#